data_AF-H0IXJ9-F1
#
_entry.id   AF-H0IXJ9-F1
#
_cell.length_a   1.000
_cell.length_b   1.000
_cell.length_c   1.000
_cell.angle_alpha   90.00
_cell.angle_beta   90.00
_cell.angle_gamma   90.00
#
_symmetry.space_group_name_H-M   'P 1'
#
loop_
_entity.id
_entity.type
_entity.pdbx_description
1 polymer ?
#
loop_
_entity_poly.entity_id
_entity_poly.type
_entity_poly.pdbx_seq_one_letter_code
_entity_poly.pdbx_strand_id
1 'polypeptide(L)'
;MSKDINALSYLSSARCFKNMADEGFIDVSDIKMVPEKLEEVRFIRNQHIAKSFPGEIKRRLIRSKNRAEKRGETFMPSSAVSDRFVDQCHVIPIDSRSSGQRFPLYVQLEALGEESKYNNYNSYGLATQYTYSGSVPNLKQIT
;
A
#
# COMPACT_ATOMS: atom_id res chain seq x y z
N MET A 1 9.08 -3.99 10.77
CA MET A 1 9.36 -3.14 11.95
C MET A 1 10.65 -2.37 11.76
N SER A 2 10.74 -1.14 12.29
CA SER A 2 11.98 -0.37 12.21
C SER A 2 13.07 -1.06 13.03
N LYS A 3 14.26 -1.23 12.44
CA LYS A 3 15.46 -1.64 13.18
C LYS A 3 16.14 -0.47 13.89
N ASP A 4 15.70 0.75 13.60
CA ASP A 4 16.23 1.99 14.15
C ASP A 4 15.22 2.60 15.12
N ILE A 5 15.55 2.49 16.41
CA ILE A 5 14.76 3.04 17.51
C ILE A 5 14.75 4.57 17.50
N ASN A 6 15.82 5.21 17.04
CA ASN A 6 15.93 6.67 16.99
C ASN A 6 15.01 7.21 15.88
N ALA A 7 14.98 6.55 14.72
CA ALA A 7 14.05 6.89 13.65
C ALA A 7 12.58 6.75 14.10
N LEU A 8 12.27 5.70 14.88
CA LEU A 8 10.92 5.49 15.41
C LEU A 8 10.54 6.55 16.47
N SER A 9 11.47 6.86 17.38
CA SER A 9 11.30 7.93 18.37
C SER A 9 11.07 9.28 17.70
N TYR A 10 11.89 9.62 16.70
CA TYR A 10 11.71 10.84 15.91
C TYR A 10 10.33 10.88 15.22
N LEU A 11 9.91 9.79 14.59
CA LEU A 11 8.61 9.70 13.94
C LEU A 11 7.45 9.89 14.93
N SER A 12 7.50 9.23 16.09
CA SER A 12 6.47 9.36 17.14
C SER A 12 6.36 10.79 17.69
N SER A 13 7.49 11.53 17.69
CA SER A 13 7.54 12.91 18.15
C SER A 13 7.04 13.94 17.12
N ALA A 14 6.71 13.51 15.90
CA ALA A 14 6.29 14.40 14.83
C ALA A 14 5.00 15.16 15.21
N ARG A 15 4.94 16.43 14.81
CA ARG A 15 3.86 17.36 15.20
C ARG A 15 2.46 16.82 14.88
N CYS A 16 2.31 16.08 13.78
CA CYS A 16 1.02 15.48 13.42
C CYS A 16 0.50 14.51 14.49
N PHE A 17 1.35 13.63 15.01
CA PHE A 17 0.94 12.69 16.06
C PHE A 17 0.70 13.39 17.39
N LYS A 18 1.55 14.35 17.77
CA LYS A 18 1.36 15.14 19.00
C LYS A 18 0.04 15.87 19.01
N ASN A 19 -0.25 16.64 17.95
CA ASN A 19 -1.52 17.37 17.86
C ASN A 19 -2.73 16.41 17.95
N MET A 20 -2.68 15.28 17.23
CA MET A 20 -3.79 14.31 17.24
C MET A 20 -3.94 13.63 18.61
N ALA A 21 -2.85 13.39 19.34
CA ALA A 21 -2.88 12.83 20.68
C ALA A 21 -3.41 13.84 21.71
N ASP A 22 -2.95 15.10 21.65
CA ASP A 22 -3.40 16.19 22.52
C ASP A 22 -4.91 16.47 22.35
N GLU A 23 -5.42 16.30 21.13
CA GLU A 23 -6.85 16.40 20.79
C GLU A 23 -7.64 15.12 21.13
N GLY A 24 -6.98 14.05 21.58
CA GLY A 24 -7.61 12.79 21.98
C GLY A 24 -8.07 11.88 20.83
N PHE A 25 -7.61 12.13 19.60
CA PHE A 25 -7.96 11.30 18.44
C PHE A 25 -7.21 9.97 18.40
N ILE A 26 -6.00 9.93 18.98
CA ILE A 26 -5.14 8.75 19.02
C ILE A 26 -4.48 8.61 20.38
N ASP A 27 -4.06 7.41 20.71
CA ASP A 27 -3.15 7.13 21.81
C ASP A 27 -1.80 6.65 21.24
N VAL A 28 -0.70 7.10 21.84
CA VAL A 28 0.66 6.78 21.40
C VAL A 28 1.35 6.02 22.52
N SER A 29 1.51 4.70 22.34
CA SER A 29 2.18 3.86 23.32
C SER A 29 3.69 4.11 23.36
N ASP A 30 4.31 3.72 24.48
CA ASP A 30 5.77 3.59 24.56
C ASP A 30 6.34 2.63 23.51
N ILE A 31 7.57 2.89 23.07
CA ILE A 31 8.29 2.01 22.14
C ILE A 31 8.71 0.74 22.88
N LYS A 32 8.26 -0.42 22.38
CA LYS A 32 8.55 -1.73 22.95
C LYS A 32 9.23 -2.64 21.92
N MET A 33 10.03 -3.57 22.44
CA MET A 33 10.59 -4.64 21.63
C MET A 33 9.50 -5.63 21.24
N VAL A 34 9.52 -6.06 19.99
CA VAL A 34 8.59 -7.07 19.49
C VAL A 34 9.09 -8.47 19.89
N PRO A 35 8.21 -9.36 20.40
CA PRO A 35 8.55 -10.77 20.63
C PRO A 35 9.14 -11.46 19.38
N GLU A 36 10.12 -12.34 19.58
CA GLU A 36 10.88 -12.92 18.45
C GLU A 36 10.07 -13.90 17.58
N LYS A 37 9.08 -14.57 18.18
CA LYS A 37 8.31 -15.69 17.61
C LYS A 37 6.86 -15.32 17.31
N LEU A 38 6.65 -14.27 16.53
CA LEU A 38 5.33 -13.92 16.01
C LEU A 38 5.22 -14.31 14.56
N GLU A 39 4.01 -14.70 14.16
CA GLU A 39 3.66 -14.82 12.76
C GLU A 39 3.88 -13.49 12.04
N GLU A 40 4.33 -13.56 10.80
CA GLU A 40 4.52 -12.38 9.96
C GLU A 40 3.34 -12.25 8.99
N VAL A 41 2.93 -11.02 8.74
CA VAL A 41 1.94 -10.67 7.73
C VAL A 41 2.52 -9.62 6.80
N ARG A 42 1.91 -9.49 5.62
CA ARG A 42 2.32 -8.51 4.62
C ARG A 42 1.13 -7.66 4.20
N PHE A 43 1.31 -6.36 4.24
CA PHE A 43 0.37 -5.39 3.66
C PHE A 43 0.84 -5.02 2.25
N ILE A 44 0.11 -5.48 1.24
CA ILE A 44 0.47 -5.34 -0.17
C ILE A 44 -0.32 -4.20 -0.80
N ARG A 45 0.39 -3.23 -1.38
CA ARG A 45 -0.21 -2.25 -2.29
C ARG A 45 -0.52 -2.93 -3.63
N ASN A 46 -1.80 -3.27 -3.85
CA ASN A 46 -2.23 -3.96 -5.06
C ASN A 46 -2.85 -2.99 -6.08
N GLN A 47 -2.03 -2.42 -6.96
CA GLN A 47 -2.51 -1.57 -8.05
C GLN A 47 -3.26 -2.33 -9.16
N HIS A 48 -3.20 -3.67 -9.19
CA HIS A 48 -3.95 -4.45 -10.17
C HIS A 48 -5.45 -4.40 -9.92
N ILE A 49 -5.86 -4.26 -8.65
CA ILE A 49 -7.26 -4.03 -8.28
C ILE A 49 -7.78 -2.74 -8.93
N ALA A 50 -7.00 -1.65 -8.88
CA ALA A 50 -7.34 -0.39 -9.53
C ALA A 50 -7.67 -0.59 -11.02
N LYS A 51 -6.90 -1.45 -11.70
CA LYS A 51 -7.01 -1.70 -13.14
C LYS A 51 -8.32 -2.41 -13.55
N SER A 52 -9.10 -2.90 -12.59
CA SER A 52 -10.40 -3.53 -12.82
C SER A 52 -11.55 -2.51 -12.83
N PHE A 53 -11.35 -1.28 -12.34
CA PHE A 53 -12.42 -0.28 -12.30
C PHE A 53 -12.60 0.45 -13.65
N PRO A 54 -13.85 0.77 -14.04
CA PRO A 54 -14.16 1.41 -15.32
C PRO A 54 -13.37 2.69 -15.59
N GLY A 55 -13.16 3.53 -14.57
CA GLY A 55 -12.41 4.78 -14.71
C GLY A 55 -10.94 4.58 -15.08
N GLU A 56 -10.28 3.58 -14.49
CA GLU A 56 -8.90 3.21 -14.85
C GLU A 56 -8.84 2.53 -16.20
N ILE A 57 -9.83 1.68 -16.53
CA ILE A 57 -9.94 1.05 -17.85
C ILE A 57 -10.04 2.14 -18.94
N LYS A 58 -10.94 3.11 -18.78
CA LYS A 58 -11.09 4.25 -19.71
C LYS A 58 -9.78 5.02 -19.86
N ARG A 59 -9.10 5.35 -18.74
CA ARG A 59 -7.80 6.05 -18.78
C ARG A 59 -6.71 5.24 -19.49
N ARG A 60 -6.67 3.92 -19.28
CA ARG A 60 -5.74 3.03 -19.98
C ARG A 60 -6.04 2.94 -21.48
N LEU A 61 -7.30 2.87 -21.88
CA LEU A 61 -7.71 2.87 -23.30
C LEU A 61 -7.27 4.16 -24.00
N ILE A 62 -7.54 5.33 -23.40
CA ILE A 62 -7.09 6.63 -23.94
C ILE A 62 -5.57 6.65 -24.09
N ARG A 63 -4.83 6.24 -23.05
CA ARG A 63 -3.35 6.20 -23.11
C ARG A 63 -2.84 5.23 -24.18
N SER A 64 -3.50 4.10 -24.39
CA SER A 64 -3.13 3.14 -25.43
C SER A 64 -3.41 3.67 -26.83
N LYS A 65 -4.55 4.34 -27.04
CA LYS A 65 -4.87 5.04 -28.29
C LYS A 65 -3.80 6.07 -28.63
N ASN A 66 -3.50 6.99 -27.71
CA ASN A 66 -2.50 8.04 -27.93
C ASN A 66 -1.11 7.47 -28.26
N ARG A 67 -0.73 6.33 -27.65
CA ARG A 67 0.54 5.65 -27.94
C ARG A 67 0.56 5.00 -29.32
N ALA A 68 -0.54 4.41 -29.79
CA ALA A 68 -0.65 3.82 -31.11
C ALA A 68 -0.58 4.91 -32.20
N GLU A 69 -1.32 6.00 -32.02
CA GLU A 69 -1.30 7.16 -32.92
C GLU A 69 0.11 7.75 -33.05
N LYS A 70 0.84 7.88 -31.93
CA LYS A 70 2.23 8.35 -31.95
C LYS A 70 3.18 7.43 -32.72
N ARG A 71 2.86 6.14 -32.87
CA ARG A 71 3.62 5.17 -33.67
C ARG A 71 3.13 5.03 -35.11
N GLY A 72 2.05 5.71 -35.50
CA GLY A 72 1.41 5.54 -36.80
C GLY A 72 0.61 4.24 -36.94
N GLU A 73 0.29 3.58 -35.81
CA GLU A 73 -0.50 2.35 -35.79
C GLU A 73 -1.99 2.65 -35.61
N THR A 74 -2.86 1.88 -36.27
CA THR A 74 -4.30 1.92 -36.02
C THR A 74 -4.61 1.32 -34.64
N PHE A 75 -5.21 2.11 -33.76
CA PHE A 75 -5.67 1.61 -32.46
C PHE A 75 -6.92 0.74 -32.62
N MET A 76 -6.80 -0.56 -32.32
CA MET A 76 -7.93 -1.48 -32.23
C MET A 76 -8.15 -1.88 -30.77
N PRO A 77 -9.23 -1.42 -30.10
CA PRO A 77 -9.52 -1.82 -28.73
C PRO A 77 -9.96 -3.29 -28.69
N SER A 78 -9.29 -4.10 -27.87
CA SER A 78 -9.73 -5.46 -27.57
C SER A 78 -10.62 -5.46 -26.34
N SER A 79 -11.82 -6.04 -26.45
CA SER A 79 -12.73 -6.26 -25.32
C SER A 79 -12.40 -7.58 -24.63
N ALA A 80 -11.30 -7.63 -23.89
CA ALA A 80 -11.08 -8.72 -22.95
C ALA A 80 -11.89 -8.44 -21.67
N VAL A 81 -13.17 -8.81 -21.69
CA VAL A 81 -13.98 -8.90 -20.46
C VAL A 81 -13.61 -10.23 -19.81
N SER A 82 -12.73 -10.18 -18.81
CA SER A 82 -12.45 -11.32 -17.95
C SER A 82 -13.13 -11.07 -16.61
N ASP A 83 -13.93 -12.02 -16.14
CA ASP A 83 -14.35 -12.02 -14.74
C ASP A 83 -13.11 -12.03 -13.86
N ARG A 84 -13.04 -11.08 -12.93
CA ARG A 84 -11.94 -10.96 -11.98
C ARG A 84 -12.51 -10.94 -10.59
N PHE A 85 -12.20 -12.00 -9.86
CA PHE A 85 -12.41 -12.04 -8.42
C PHE A 85 -11.33 -11.18 -7.76
N VAL A 86 -11.77 -10.30 -6.87
CA VAL A 86 -10.91 -9.47 -6.04
C VAL A 86 -11.21 -9.86 -4.60
N ASP A 87 -10.20 -10.42 -3.94
CA ASP A 87 -10.29 -10.73 -2.51
C ASP A 87 -10.43 -9.46 -1.67
N GLN A 88 -10.68 -9.64 -0.38
CA GLN A 88 -10.82 -8.54 0.57
C GLN A 88 -9.66 -7.54 0.46
N CYS A 89 -10.02 -6.28 0.28
CA CYS A 89 -9.09 -5.18 0.10
C CYS A 89 -9.59 -3.97 0.88
N HIS A 90 -8.68 -3.27 1.53
CA HIS A 90 -8.93 -1.96 2.12
C HIS A 90 -8.54 -0.86 1.13
N VAL A 91 -9.27 0.26 1.17
CA VAL A 91 -9.02 1.42 0.31
C VAL A 91 -8.73 2.63 1.18
N ILE A 92 -7.53 3.19 1.03
CA ILE A 92 -7.09 4.39 1.74
C ILE A 92 -7.02 5.54 0.74
N PRO A 93 -7.86 6.58 0.86
CA PRO A 93 -7.74 7.74 0.00
C PRO A 93 -6.53 8.59 0.39
N ILE A 94 -5.69 8.95 -0.60
CA ILE A 94 -4.49 9.78 -0.40
C ILE A 94 -4.48 10.94 -1.39
N ASP A 95 -3.99 12.09 -0.94
CA ASP A 95 -3.77 13.25 -1.79
C ASP A 95 -2.30 13.32 -2.23
N SER A 96 -2.07 13.41 -3.54
CA SER A 96 -0.74 13.59 -4.12
C SER A 96 -0.23 14.99 -3.84
N ARG A 97 0.88 15.11 -3.09
CA ARG A 97 1.50 16.41 -2.82
C ARG A 97 1.94 17.16 -4.09
N SER A 98 2.44 16.45 -5.11
CA SER A 98 2.99 17.07 -6.32
C SER A 98 1.94 17.50 -7.33
N SER A 99 0.80 16.80 -7.39
CA SER A 99 -0.25 17.05 -8.39
C SER A 99 -1.56 17.57 -7.80
N GLY A 100 -1.70 17.56 -6.47
CA GLY A 100 -2.96 17.82 -5.77
C GLY A 100 -4.05 16.78 -6.01
N GLN A 101 -3.78 15.75 -6.82
CA GLN A 101 -4.78 14.75 -7.20
C GLN A 101 -4.99 13.74 -6.07
N ARG A 102 -6.26 13.48 -5.76
CA ARG A 102 -6.66 12.41 -4.85
C ARG A 102 -6.66 11.08 -5.58
N PHE A 103 -6.05 10.05 -4.99
CA PHE A 103 -6.05 8.70 -5.53
C PHE A 103 -6.20 7.65 -4.42
N PRO A 104 -6.85 6.51 -4.71
CA PRO A 104 -6.97 5.42 -3.74
C PRO A 104 -5.69 4.57 -3.70
N LEU A 105 -5.26 4.22 -2.48
CA LEU A 105 -4.38 3.08 -2.23
C LEU A 105 -5.19 1.85 -1.89
N TYR A 106 -5.11 0.83 -2.76
CA TYR A 106 -5.66 -0.49 -2.52
C TYR A 106 -4.63 -1.33 -1.75
N VAL A 107 -5.00 -1.77 -0.55
CA VAL A 107 -4.15 -2.53 0.35
C VAL A 107 -4.80 -3.87 0.68
N GLN A 108 -4.07 -4.96 0.46
CA GLN A 108 -4.48 -6.31 0.84
C GLN A 108 -3.57 -6.85 1.94
N LEU A 109 -4.11 -7.72 2.78
CA LEU A 109 -3.37 -8.45 3.79
C LEU A 109 -3.06 -9.85 3.26
N GLU A 110 -1.80 -10.25 3.35
CA GLU A 110 -1.33 -11.60 3.05
C GLU A 110 -0.69 -12.17 4.31
N ALA A 111 -1.13 -13.36 4.74
CA ALA A 111 -0.47 -14.09 5.81
C ALA A 111 0.80 -14.75 5.27
N LEU A 112 1.89 -14.70 6.02
CA LEU A 112 3.14 -15.37 5.69
C LEU A 112 3.43 -16.49 6.68
N GLY A 113 4.26 -17.45 6.27
CA GLY A 113 4.80 -18.46 7.19
C GLY A 113 5.84 -17.86 8.15
N GLU A 114 6.11 -18.57 9.25
CA GLU A 114 6.94 -18.14 10.39
C GLU A 114 8.36 -17.65 10.01
N GLU A 115 8.93 -18.15 8.90
CA GLU A 115 10.31 -17.86 8.49
C GLU A 115 10.45 -16.64 7.55
N SER A 116 9.33 -15.99 7.20
CA SER A 116 9.31 -14.96 6.15
C SER A 116 9.50 -13.54 6.69
N LYS A 117 10.72 -13.21 7.12
CA LYS A 117 11.10 -11.85 7.56
C LYS A 117 11.79 -11.07 6.45
N TYR A 118 11.09 -10.08 5.89
CA TYR A 118 11.61 -9.20 4.85
C TYR A 118 11.54 -7.74 5.31
N ASN A 119 12.58 -6.95 5.04
CA ASN A 119 12.70 -5.57 5.50
C ASN A 119 12.71 -4.53 4.37
N ASN A 120 12.11 -4.86 3.22
CA ASN A 120 12.08 -3.96 2.05
C ASN A 120 10.66 -3.44 1.78
N TYR A 121 10.46 -2.13 1.89
CA TYR A 121 9.16 -1.48 1.76
C TYR A 121 9.22 -0.31 0.78
N ASN A 122 8.10 0.02 0.16
CA ASN A 122 7.99 1.23 -0.65
C ASN A 122 7.87 2.49 0.24
N SER A 123 7.76 3.66 -0.39
CA SER A 123 7.65 4.95 0.31
C SER A 123 6.40 5.12 1.20
N TYR A 124 5.43 4.22 1.11
CA TYR A 124 4.24 4.18 1.97
C TYR A 124 4.37 3.15 3.11
N GLY A 125 5.54 2.51 3.25
CA GLY A 125 5.75 1.43 4.23
C GLY A 125 5.07 0.11 3.85
N LEU A 126 4.65 -0.05 2.59
CA LEU A 126 3.92 -1.22 2.11
C LEU A 126 4.79 -2.10 1.21
N ALA A 127 4.45 -3.39 1.16
CA ALA A 127 4.92 -4.29 0.12
C ALA A 127 4.22 -4.03 -1.22
N THR A 128 4.71 -4.66 -2.27
CA THR A 128 4.13 -4.66 -3.62
C THR A 128 4.21 -6.08 -4.18
N GLN A 129 3.42 -6.38 -5.20
CA GLN A 129 3.39 -7.73 -5.77
C GLN A 129 4.74 -8.23 -6.33
N TYR A 130 5.66 -7.35 -6.71
CA TYR A 130 6.88 -7.75 -7.43
C TYR A 130 8.20 -7.18 -6.89
N THR A 131 8.22 -5.97 -6.30
CA THR A 131 9.49 -5.27 -6.00
C THR A 131 9.83 -5.25 -4.51
N TYR A 132 8.82 -4.96 -3.68
CA TYR A 132 8.94 -4.82 -2.24
C TYR A 132 8.24 -5.98 -1.55
N SER A 133 8.95 -6.77 -0.75
CA SER A 133 8.44 -7.98 -0.09
C SER A 133 8.29 -7.83 1.44
N GLY A 134 8.47 -6.63 1.97
CA GLY A 134 8.54 -6.36 3.40
C GLY A 134 7.35 -6.89 4.19
N SER A 135 7.64 -7.54 5.32
CA SER A 135 6.66 -8.11 6.23
C SER A 135 6.66 -7.40 7.58
N VAL A 136 5.60 -7.58 8.34
CA VAL A 136 5.48 -7.07 9.71
C VAL A 136 4.91 -8.13 10.64
N PRO A 137 5.35 -8.16 11.91
CA PRO A 137 4.84 -9.10 12.90
C PRO A 137 3.36 -8.84 13.15
N ASN A 138 2.60 -9.91 13.30
CA ASN A 138 1.17 -9.88 13.57
C ASN A 138 0.90 -9.50 15.04
N LEU A 139 0.75 -8.20 15.32
CA LEU A 139 0.56 -7.70 16.68
C LEU A 139 -0.81 -8.01 17.30
N LYS A 140 -1.77 -8.54 16.52
CA LYS A 140 -3.07 -8.97 17.07
C LYS A 140 -2.94 -10.05 18.15
N GLN A 141 -1.82 -10.77 18.15
CA GLN A 141 -1.53 -11.80 19.15
C GLN A 141 -0.99 -11.22 20.47
N ILE A 142 -0.77 -9.90 20.57
CA ILE A 142 -0.16 -9.23 21.73
C ILE A 142 -1.14 -8.25 22.42
N THR A 143 -2.20 -7.83 21.71
CA THR A 143 -3.21 -6.89 22.22
C THR A 143 -4.40 -7.65 22.77
#